data_AF-A0ABD0RQG1-F1
#
_entry.id   AF-A0ABD0RQG1-F1
#
_cell.length_a   1.000
_cell.length_b   1.000
_cell.length_c   1.000
_cell.angle_alpha   90.00
_cell.angle_beta   90.00
_cell.angle_gamma   90.00
#
_symmetry.space_group_name_H-M   'P 1'
#
loop_
_entity.id
_entity.type
_entity.pdbx_description
1 polymer ?
#
loop_
_entity_poly.entity_id
_entity_poly.type
_entity_poly.pdbx_seq_one_letter_code
_entity_poly.pdbx_strand_id
1 'polypeptide(L)' 'MASLSDQLEEVRVNVEGSLSTPGSAQEMRTGVASMANIPLPPSSKYRYIAAESMLTENSSGNNRKE' A
#
# COMPACT_ATOMS: atom_id res chain seq x y z
N MET A 1 -13.49 -18.84 4.90
CA MET A 1 -12.61 -18.19 3.91
C MET A 1 -12.22 -16.85 4.50
N ALA A 2 -10.93 -16.59 4.71
CA ALA A 2 -10.46 -15.28 5.18
C ALA A 2 -10.77 -14.23 4.10
N SER A 3 -11.29 -13.07 4.49
CA SER A 3 -11.57 -12.00 3.54
C SER A 3 -10.27 -11.39 3.01
N LEU A 4 -10.34 -10.69 1.87
CA LEU A 4 -9.18 -9.96 1.35
C LEU A 4 -8.68 -8.88 2.32
N SER A 5 -9.60 -8.32 3.13
CA SER A 5 -9.28 -7.37 4.18
C SER A 5 -8.51 -8.01 5.34
N ASP A 6 -8.87 -9.24 5.71
CA ASP A 6 -8.14 -9.99 6.76
C ASP A 6 -6.70 -10.30 6.32
N GLN A 7 -6.53 -10.71 5.05
CA GLN A 7 -5.19 -10.93 4.46
C GLN A 7 -4.36 -9.65 4.43
N LEU A 8 -4.99 -8.51 4.12
CA LEU A 8 -4.32 -7.22 4.13
C LEU A 8 -3.88 -6.80 5.54
N GLU A 9 -4.71 -7.04 6.55
CA GLU A 9 -4.37 -6.74 7.93
C GLU A 9 -3.22 -7.61 8.44
N GLU A 10 -3.24 -8.90 8.13
CA GLU A 10 -2.18 -9.84 8.51
C GLU A 10 -0.81 -9.42 7.94
N VAL A 11 -0.76 -9.11 6.63
CA VAL A 11 0.49 -8.64 6.02
C VAL A 11 0.92 -7.29 6.60
N ARG A 12 -0.04 -6.39 6.88
CA ARG A 12 0.27 -5.08 7.48
C ARG A 12 0.95 -5.22 8.84
N VAL A 13 0.36 -5.98 9.75
CA VAL A 13 0.92 -6.20 11.10
C VAL A 13 2.34 -6.77 11.02
N ASN A 14 2.56 -7.73 10.10
CA ASN A 14 3.87 -8.35 9.90
C ASN A 14 4.92 -7.35 9.38
N VAL A 15 4.54 -6.52 8.41
CA VAL A 15 5.45 -5.50 7.83
C VAL A 15 5.71 -4.36 8.81
N GLU A 16 4.70 -3.88 9.53
CA GLU A 16 4.82 -2.78 10.51
C GLU A 16 5.80 -3.12 11.64
N GLY A 17 5.78 -4.36 12.15
CA GLY A 17 6.76 -4.84 13.13
C GLY A 17 8.19 -4.82 12.60
N SER A 18 8.36 -5.03 11.30
CA SER A 18 9.66 -5.00 10.62
C SER A 18 10.14 -3.58 10.30
N LEU A 19 9.26 -2.57 10.30
CA LEU A 19 9.64 -1.16 10.10
C LEU A 19 10.35 -0.57 11.34
N SER A 20 10.02 -1.09 12.52
CA SER A 20 10.58 -0.60 13.80
C SER A 20 11.94 -1.21 14.12
N THR A 21 12.36 -2.24 13.37
CA THR A 21 13.62 -2.94 13.55
C THR A 21 14.55 -2.69 12.35
N PRO A 22 15.88 -2.67 12.53
CA PRO A 22 16.81 -2.65 11.41
C PRO A 22 16.70 -3.97 10.62
N GLY A 23 15.86 -4.01 9.58
CA GLY A 23 15.66 -5.16 8.70
C GLY A 23 16.31 -4.99 7.32
N SER A 24 16.38 -6.07 6.54
CA SER A 24 16.84 -5.98 5.15
C SER A 24 15.82 -5.23 4.30
N ALA A 25 16.28 -4.29 3.48
CA ALA A 25 15.43 -3.60 2.50
C ALA A 25 14.70 -4.59 1.57
N GLN A 26 15.24 -5.79 1.36
CA GLN A 26 14.62 -6.83 0.54
C GLN A 26 13.39 -7.46 1.19
N GLU A 27 13.44 -7.69 2.50
CA GLU A 27 12.31 -8.24 3.26
C GLU A 27 11.16 -7.24 3.27
N MET A 28 11.47 -5.96 3.50
CA MET A 28 10.50 -4.87 3.45
C MET A 28 9.83 -4.76 2.07
N ARG A 29 10.60 -4.81 0.98
CA ARG A 29 10.05 -4.77 -0.39
C ARG A 29 9.08 -5.92 -0.65
N THR A 30 9.39 -7.11 -0.15
CA THR A 30 8.56 -8.32 -0.36
C THR A 30 7.22 -8.18 0.37
N GLY A 31 7.25 -7.68 1.60
CA GLY A 31 6.04 -7.37 2.37
C GLY A 31 5.17 -6.29 1.72
N VAL A 32 5.79 -5.18 1.30
CA VAL A 32 5.09 -4.08 0.61
C VAL A 32 4.48 -4.54 -0.72
N ALA A 33 5.22 -5.32 -1.51
CA ALA A 33 4.71 -5.89 -2.76
C ALA A 33 3.52 -6.82 -2.52
N SER A 34 3.57 -7.62 -1.44
CA SER A 34 2.46 -8.48 -1.04
C SER A 34 1.21 -7.67 -0.70
N MET A 35 1.32 -6.59 0.09
CA MET A 35 0.20 -5.67 0.37
C MET A 35 -0.35 -5.01 -0.89
N ALA A 36 0.53 -4.59 -1.82
CA ALA A 36 0.14 -3.94 -3.06
C ALA A 36 -0.65 -4.87 -3.99
N ASN A 37 -0.29 -6.15 -4.04
CA ASN A 37 -0.89 -7.16 -4.91
C ASN A 37 -2.27 -7.66 -4.45
N ILE A 38 -2.71 -7.35 -3.23
CA ILE A 38 -4.06 -7.69 -2.78
C ILE A 38 -5.07 -6.90 -3.62
N PRO A 39 -6.08 -7.52 -4.25
CA PRO A 39 -7.00 -6.83 -5.17
C PRO A 39 -8.09 -6.05 -4.40
N LEU A 40 -7.67 -5.03 -3.66
CA LEU A 40 -8.52 -4.09 -2.93
C LEU A 40 -8.34 -2.65 -3.46
N PRO A 41 -9.37 -1.80 -3.40
CA PRO A 41 -9.26 -0.41 -3.83
C PRO A 41 -8.31 0.38 -2.90
N PRO A 42 -7.72 1.50 -3.37
CA PRO A 42 -6.84 2.34 -2.56
C PRO A 42 -7.49 2.81 -1.26
N SER A 43 -8.78 3.16 -1.29
CA SER A 43 -9.57 3.53 -0.11
C SER A 43 -9.62 2.46 0.97
N SER A 44 -9.52 1.17 0.62
CA SER A 44 -9.42 0.07 1.59
C SER A 44 -7.98 -0.25 2.02
N LYS A 45 -7.00 -0.01 1.15
CA LYS A 45 -5.57 -0.26 1.43
C LYS A 45 -4.97 0.82 2.33
N TYR A 46 -5.33 2.08 2.12
CA TYR A 46 -4.74 3.24 2.79
C TYR A 46 -5.70 3.85 3.81
N ARG A 47 -5.47 3.57 5.11
CA ARG A 47 -6.31 4.07 6.21
C ARG A 47 -6.02 5.52 6.60
N TYR A 48 -4.75 5.91 6.56
CA TYR A 48 -4.28 7.21 7.06
C TYR A 48 -3.93 8.19 5.95
N ILE A 49 -3.97 7.75 4.70
CA ILE A 49 -3.62 8.52 3.52
C ILE A 49 -4.83 8.49 2.59
N ALA A 50 -5.30 9.67 2.15
CA ALA A 50 -6.38 9.82 1.20
C ALA A 50 -5.92 9.47 -0.24
N ALA A 51 -5.44 8.23 -0.43
CA ALA A 51 -4.77 7.81 -1.66
C ALA A 51 -5.64 7.97 -2.90
N GLU A 52 -6.95 7.71 -2.80
CA GLU A 52 -7.88 7.84 -3.92
C GLU A 52 -8.05 9.30 -4.37
N SER A 53 -8.17 10.24 -3.42
CA SER A 53 -8.20 11.68 -3.69
C SER A 53 -6.88 12.16 -4.28
N MET A 54 -5.76 11.77 -3.66
CA MET A 54 -4.42 12.13 -4.16
C MET A 54 -4.21 11.66 -5.59
N LEU A 55 -4.62 10.43 -5.93
CA LEU A 55 -4.52 9.93 -7.30
C LEU A 55 -5.43 10.72 -8.25
N THR A 56 -6.67 10.98 -7.86
CA THR A 56 -7.64 11.71 -8.69
C THR A 56 -7.16 13.13 -8.99
N GLU A 57 -6.76 13.86 -7.96
CA GLU A 57 -6.29 15.25 -8.06
C GLU A 57 -4.96 15.37 -8.81
N ASN A 58 -4.05 14.40 -8.68
CA ASN A 58 -2.77 14.40 -9.39
C ASN A 58 -2.80 13.70 -10.76
N SER A 59 -3.87 12.97 -11.11
CA SER A 59 -4.00 12.32 -12.43
C SER A 59 -4.16 13.32 -13.57
N SER A 60 -4.54 14.55 -13.24
CA SER A 60 -4.65 15.67 -14.18
C SER A 60 -3.26 16.21 -14.52
N GLY A 61 -2.47 15.38 -15.19
CA GLY A 61 -1.26 15.83 -15.85
C GLY A 61 -1.67 16.79 -16.97
N ASN A 62 -1.53 18.09 -16.74
CA ASN A 62 -1.34 19.02 -17.84
C ASN A 62 0.02 18.63 -18.44
N ASN A 63 0.03 17.63 -19.33
CA ASN A 63 1.14 17.29 -20.20
C ASN A 63 1.37 18.50 -21.11
N ARG A 64 1.87 19.59 -20.53
CA ARG A 64 2.46 20.68 -21.30
C ARG A 64 3.67 20.03 -21.94
N LYS A 65 3.49 19.63 -23.19
CA LYS A 65 4.59 19.30 -24.08
C LYS A 65 5.54 20.50 -24.01
N GLU A 66 6.69 20.31 -23.37
CA GLU A 66 7.81 21.24 -23.49
C GLU A 66 8.30 21.27 -24.94
#